data_AF-A0A975MQ15-F1
#
_entry.id   AF-A0A975MQ15-F1
#
_cell.length_a   1.000
_cell.length_b   1.000
_cell.length_c   1.000
_cell.angle_alpha   90.00
_cell.angle_beta   90.00
_cell.angle_gamma   90.00
#
_symmetry.space_group_name_H-M   'P 1'
#
loop_
_entity.id
_entity.type
_entity.pdbx_description
1 polymer ?
#
loop_
_entity_poly.entity_id
_entity_poly.type
_entity_poly.pdbx_seq_one_letter_code
_entity_poly.pdbx_strand_id
1 'polypeptide(L)'
;MHRTQIYLQDAVYEQLKHKSKVIGVSISELIRRAVEKDLNKPSSNEARAFFDALSPLQSYASTEPEQYVDDIRNRSRILNLEE
;
A
#
# COMPACT_ATOMS: atom_id res chain seq x y z
N MET A 1 -15.62 -11.01 20.47
CA MET A 1 -14.16 -11.27 20.55
C MET A 1 -13.95 -12.77 20.57
N HIS A 2 -13.08 -13.31 19.70
CA HIS A 2 -12.73 -14.73 19.69
C HIS A 2 -11.34 -14.93 20.33
N ARG A 3 -11.23 -15.90 21.26
CA ARG A 3 -9.96 -16.28 21.87
C ARG A 3 -9.32 -17.40 21.06
N THR A 4 -8.07 -17.18 20.64
CA THR A 4 -7.29 -18.17 19.87
C THR A 4 -5.93 -18.36 20.54
N GLN A 5 -5.39 -19.57 20.43
CA GLN A 5 -4.01 -19.88 20.82
C GLN A 5 -3.15 -19.90 19.56
N ILE A 6 -1.98 -19.27 19.62
CA ILE A 6 -1.02 -19.24 18.52
C ILE A 6 0.33 -19.70 19.04
N TYR A 7 1.08 -20.41 18.20
CA TYR A 7 2.46 -20.78 18.48
C TYR A 7 3.39 -19.73 17.90
N LEU A 8 4.36 -19.30 18.69
CA LEU A 8 5.38 -18.33 18.29
C LEU A 8 6.75 -18.93 18.58
N GLN A 9 7.74 -18.57 17.76
CA GLN A 9 9.13 -18.85 18.09
C GLN A 9 9.54 -18.05 19.32
N ASP A 10 10.37 -18.62 20.20
CA ASP A 10 10.79 -17.98 21.45
C ASP A 10 11.43 -16.60 21.22
N ALA A 11 12.25 -16.48 20.17
CA ALA A 11 12.87 -15.21 19.79
C ALA A 11 11.82 -14.13 19.46
N VAL A 12 10.75 -14.50 18.76
CA VAL A 12 9.66 -13.59 18.41
C VAL A 12 8.84 -13.22 19.66
N TYR A 13 8.60 -14.19 20.54
CA TYR A 13 7.90 -13.95 21.80
C TYR A 13 8.64 -12.95 22.70
N GLU A 14 9.95 -13.10 22.86
CA GLU A 14 10.74 -12.17 23.68
C GLU A 14 10.79 -10.76 23.07
N GLN A 15 10.86 -10.65 21.73
CA GLN A 15 10.75 -9.35 21.05
C GLN A 15 9.39 -8.70 21.28
N LEU A 16 8.29 -9.46 21.16
CA LEU A 16 6.93 -8.96 21.43
C LEU A 16 6.78 -8.48 22.86
N LYS A 17 7.30 -9.25 23.83
CA LYS A 17 7.27 -8.93 25.26
C LYS A 17 8.09 -7.68 25.59
N HIS A 18 9.25 -7.48 24.95
CA HIS A 18 10.00 -6.25 25.10
C HIS A 18 9.23 -5.06 24.55
N LYS A 19 8.71 -5.18 23.31
CA LYS A 19 7.96 -4.12 22.64
C LYS A 19 6.66 -3.76 23.36
N SER A 20 5.96 -4.75 23.94
CA SER A 20 4.73 -4.51 24.70
C SER A 20 5.01 -3.70 25.97
N LYS A 21 6.12 -3.96 26.66
CA LYS A 21 6.56 -3.17 27.83
C LYS A 21 6.90 -1.74 27.45
N VAL A 22 7.65 -1.54 26.36
CA VAL A 22 8.04 -0.21 25.88
C VAL A 22 6.80 0.64 25.54
N ILE A 23 5.81 0.03 24.90
CA ILE A 23 4.58 0.73 24.46
C ILE A 23 3.54 0.84 25.61
N GLY A 24 3.69 0.05 26.67
CA GLY A 24 2.77 0.05 27.81
C GLY A 24 1.42 -0.62 27.51
N VAL A 25 1.40 -1.62 26.61
CA VAL A 25 0.19 -2.39 26.26
C VAL A 25 0.40 -3.89 26.48
N SER A 26 -0.70 -4.64 26.61
CA SER A 26 -0.63 -6.09 26.70
C SER A 26 -0.12 -6.70 25.39
N ILE A 27 0.50 -7.89 25.47
CA ILE A 27 0.96 -8.62 24.27
C ILE A 27 -0.23 -8.91 23.33
N SER A 28 -1.39 -9.29 23.88
CA SER A 28 -2.60 -9.55 23.08
C SER A 28 -3.07 -8.31 22.32
N GLU A 29 -3.03 -7.13 22.95
CA GLU A 29 -3.40 -5.87 22.31
C GLU A 29 -2.38 -5.45 21.24
N LEU A 30 -1.09 -5.68 21.50
CA LEU A 30 -0.03 -5.46 20.52
C LEU A 30 -0.23 -6.33 19.27
N ILE A 31 -0.50 -7.62 19.47
CA ILE A 31 -0.78 -8.57 18.38
C ILE A 31 -2.04 -8.15 17.63
N ARG A 32 -3.13 -7.80 18.33
CA ARG A 32 -4.38 -7.35 17.71
C ARG A 32 -4.15 -6.17 16.78
N ARG A 33 -3.46 -5.12 17.25
CA ARG A 33 -3.14 -3.93 16.44
C ARG A 33 -2.27 -4.26 15.23
N ALA A 34 -1.29 -5.15 15.41
CA ALA A 34 -0.41 -5.57 14.32
C ALA A 34 -1.18 -6.31 13.23
N VAL A 35 -2.04 -7.26 13.62
CA VAL A 35 -2.90 -8.01 12.69
C VAL A 35 -3.90 -7.09 12.00
N GLU A 36 -4.58 -6.21 12.73
CA GLU A 36 -5.52 -5.24 12.14
C GLU A 36 -4.81 -4.32 11.13
N LYS A 37 -3.60 -3.85 11.45
CA LYS A 37 -2.82 -3.03 10.52
C LYS A 37 -2.44 -3.80 9.26
N ASP A 38 -2.08 -5.06 9.39
CA ASP A 38 -1.66 -5.89 8.26
C ASP A 38 -2.86 -6.24 7.36
N LEU A 39 -4.00 -6.61 7.95
CA LEU A 39 -5.24 -6.88 7.22
C LEU A 39 -5.80 -5.65 6.50
N ASN A 40 -5.60 -4.45 7.05
CA ASN A 40 -6.04 -3.19 6.45
C ASN A 40 -4.96 -2.53 5.57
N LYS A 41 -3.79 -3.17 5.40
CA LYS A 41 -2.78 -2.65 4.49
C LYS A 41 -3.31 -2.85 3.07
N PRO A 42 -3.53 -1.76 2.29
CA PRO A 42 -3.98 -1.92 0.92
C PRO A 42 -2.95 -2.79 0.22
N SER A 43 -3.42 -3.89 -0.37
CA SER A 43 -2.54 -4.73 -1.16
C SER A 43 -1.91 -3.84 -2.23
N SER A 44 -0.61 -3.97 -2.53
CA SER A 44 -0.02 -3.22 -3.65
C SER A 44 -0.76 -3.49 -4.96
N ASN A 45 -1.53 -4.59 -5.00
CA ASN A 45 -2.49 -4.93 -6.04
C ASN A 45 -3.72 -4.02 -6.10
N GLU A 46 -4.19 -3.40 -5.02
CA GLU A 46 -5.37 -2.51 -5.06
C GLU A 46 -5.11 -1.24 -5.85
N ALA A 47 -3.90 -0.67 -5.79
CA ALA A 47 -3.58 0.49 -6.62
C ALA A 47 -3.56 0.10 -8.11
N ARG A 48 -2.96 -1.06 -8.44
CA ARG A 48 -2.94 -1.59 -9.81
C ARG A 48 -4.36 -1.90 -10.29
N ALA A 49 -5.14 -2.62 -9.49
CA ALA A 49 -6.52 -2.97 -9.76
C ALA A 49 -7.44 -1.74 -9.85
N PHE A 50 -7.16 -0.67 -9.10
CA PHE A 50 -7.84 0.62 -9.23
C PHE A 50 -7.59 1.24 -10.60
N PHE A 51 -6.33 1.26 -11.07
CA PHE A 51 -6.00 1.76 -12.41
C PHE A 51 -6.52 0.84 -13.52
N ASP A 52 -6.50 -0.48 -13.33
CA ASP A 52 -7.02 -1.46 -14.30
C ASP A 52 -8.55 -1.39 -14.44
N ALA A 53 -9.25 -0.96 -13.38
CA ALA A 53 -10.71 -0.79 -13.37
C ALA A 53 -11.16 0.59 -13.92
N LEU A 54 -10.24 1.53 -14.16
CA LEU A 54 -10.59 2.82 -14.74
C LEU A 54 -10.88 2.64 -16.23
N SER A 55 -12.15 2.81 -16.60
CA SER A 55 -12.51 3.04 -18.00
C SER A 55 -12.21 4.50 -18.36
N PRO A 56 -11.69 4.76 -19.58
CA PRO A 56 -11.51 6.13 -20.04
C PRO A 56 -12.86 6.85 -20.09
N LEU A 57 -12.86 8.12 -19.70
CA LEU A 57 -14.02 8.99 -19.87
C LEU A 57 -14.43 9.02 -21.34
N GLN A 58 -15.72 9.15 -21.63
CA GLN A 58 -16.20 9.19 -23.02
C GLN A 58 -15.51 10.27 -23.87
N SER A 59 -15.12 11.38 -23.27
CA SER A 59 -14.38 12.47 -23.94
C SER A 59 -12.99 12.06 -24.44
N TYR A 60 -12.44 10.94 -23.97
CA TYR A 60 -11.15 10.37 -24.35
C TYR A 60 -11.28 9.00 -25.02
N ALA A 61 -12.50 8.57 -25.38
CA ALA A 61 -12.73 7.25 -25.96
C ALA A 61 -12.01 7.03 -27.31
N SER A 62 -11.74 8.11 -28.05
CA SER A 62 -11.02 8.08 -29.33
C SER A 62 -9.56 8.51 -29.22
N THR A 63 -9.06 8.75 -28.02
CA THR A 63 -7.70 9.27 -27.80
C THR A 63 -6.77 8.11 -27.45
N GLU A 64 -5.74 7.91 -28.26
CA GLU A 64 -4.70 6.93 -27.98
C GLU A 64 -3.86 7.38 -26.75
N PRO A 65 -3.81 6.57 -25.66
CA PRO A 65 -3.16 6.97 -24.41
C PRO A 65 -1.67 7.30 -24.58
N GLU A 66 -0.97 6.54 -25.43
CA GLU A 66 0.46 6.71 -25.69
C GLU A 66 0.75 8.08 -26.33
N GLN A 67 0.00 8.43 -27.38
CA GLN A 67 0.14 9.73 -28.06
C GLN A 67 -0.19 10.91 -27.14
N TYR A 68 -1.21 10.77 -26.29
CA TYR A 68 -1.59 11.81 -25.33
C TYR A 68 -0.48 12.10 -24.31
N VAL A 69 0.16 11.05 -23.78
CA VAL A 69 1.26 11.20 -22.82
C VAL A 69 2.49 11.79 -23.49
N ASP A 70 2.79 11.36 -24.72
CA ASP A 70 3.93 11.89 -25.49
C ASP A 70 3.74 13.37 -25.82
N ASP A 71 2.54 13.81 -26.20
CA ASP A 71 2.22 15.24 -26.42
C ASP A 71 2.42 16.09 -25.16
N ILE A 72 2.04 15.57 -23.99
CA ILE A 72 2.27 16.26 -22.71
C ILE A 72 3.77 16.32 -22.39
N ARG A 73 4.49 15.21 -22.59
CA ARG A 73 5.93 15.12 -22.30
C ARG A 73 6.75 15.99 -23.24
N ASN A 74 6.44 16.02 -24.52
CA ASN A 74 7.15 16.84 -25.51
C ASN A 74 6.93 18.35 -25.28
N ARG A 75 5.85 18.73 -24.60
CA ARG A 75 5.60 20.11 -24.16
C ARG A 75 6.18 20.42 -22.77
N SER A 76 6.75 19.42 -22.08
CA SER A 76 7.41 19.59 -20.81
C SER A 76 8.76 20.28 -21.02
N ARG A 77 8.94 21.42 -20.34
CA ARG A 77 10.17 22.22 -20.31
C ARG A 77 11.46 21.42 -19.99
N ILE A 78 11.34 20.22 -19.43
CA ILE A 78 12.47 19.38 -19.02
C ILE A 78 13.27 18.85 -20.23
N LEU A 79 12.61 18.62 -21.37
CA LEU A 79 13.28 18.12 -22.58
C LEU A 79 13.84 19.24 -23.47
N ASN A 80 13.41 20.49 -23.27
CA ASN A 80 13.81 21.65 -24.09
C ASN A 80 15.01 22.42 -23.50
N LEU A 81 15.84 21.78 -22.66
CA LEU A 81 17.00 22.39 -22.02
C LEU A 81 18.34 22.08 -22.73
N GLU A 82 18.29 21.40 -23.88
CA GLU A 82 19.46 21.04 -24.68
C GLU A 82 19.46 21.70 -26.09
N GLU A 83 19.14 22.99 -26.16
CA GLU A 83 19.51 23.86 -27.32
C GLU A 83 20.40 25.02 -26.88
#